data_AF-A0AAW6KIC7-F1
#
_entry.id   AF-A0AAW6KIC7-F1
#
_cell.length_a   1.000
_cell.length_b   1.000
_cell.length_c   1.000
_cell.angle_alpha   90.00
_cell.angle_beta   90.00
_cell.angle_gamma   90.00
#
_symmetry.space_group_name_H-M   'P 1'
#
loop_
_entity.id
_entity.type
_entity.pdbx_description
1 polymer ?
#
loop_
_entity_poly.entity_id
_entity_poly.type
_entity_poly.pdbx_seq_one_letter_code
_entity_poly.pdbx_strand_id
1 'polypeptide(L)' 'MGNERGRKGKESRKRLLAVAANEFANRGFHETKVSTIVKRAGLTQPSFYLYFPSKDAIYNE' A
#
# COMPACT_ATOMS: atom_id res chain seq x y z
N MET A 1 -23.53 -14.70 4.57
CA MET A 1 -22.91 -13.38 4.27
C MET A 1 -21.40 -13.51 4.35
N GLY A 2 -20.76 -14.07 3.32
CA GLY A 2 -19.31 -14.20 3.25
C GLY A 2 -18.93 -13.97 1.80
N ASN A 3 -18.05 -12.98 1.56
CA ASN A 3 -17.27 -12.71 0.33
C ASN A 3 -17.10 -11.22 -0.01
N GLU A 4 -17.47 -10.27 0.87
CA GLU A 4 -17.10 -8.85 0.67
C GLU A 4 -15.65 -8.53 1.04
N ARG A 5 -15.03 -9.32 1.93
CA ARG A 5 -13.66 -9.08 2.41
C ARG A 5 -12.59 -9.31 1.34
N GLY A 6 -12.77 -10.32 0.47
CA GLY A 6 -11.79 -10.65 -0.57
C GLY A 6 -11.73 -9.63 -1.71
N ARG A 7 -12.86 -9.03 -2.09
CA ARG A 7 -12.93 -8.01 -3.15
C ARG A 7 -12.30 -6.69 -2.68
N LYS A 8 -12.69 -6.23 -1.48
CA LYS A 8 -12.12 -5.01 -0.87
C LYS A 8 -10.63 -5.16 -0.60
N GLY A 9 -10.16 -6.36 -0.21
CA GLY A 9 -8.73 -6.60 0.01
C GLY A 9 -7.88 -6.43 -1.25
N LYS A 10 -8.34 -6.98 -2.39
CA LYS A 10 -7.66 -6.82 -3.68
C LYS A 10 -7.63 -5.36 -4.14
N GLU A 11 -8.71 -4.61 -3.94
CA GLU A 11 -8.76 -3.19 -4.27
C GLU A 11 -7.83 -2.34 -3.39
N SER A 12 -7.83 -2.58 -2.08
CA SER A 12 -6.92 -1.91 -1.14
C SER A 12 -5.45 -2.16 -1.50
N ARG A 13 -5.09 -3.41 -1.82
CA ARG A 13 -3.74 -3.76 -2.29
C ARG A 13 -3.36 -3.01 -3.56
N LYS A 14 -4.25 -2.97 -4.57
CA LYS A 14 -4.02 -2.22 -5.81
C LYS A 14 -3.83 -0.73 -5.56
N ARG A 15 -4.62 -0.12 -4.66
CA ARG A 15 -4.45 1.29 -4.30
C ARG A 15 -3.11 1.55 -3.62
N LEU A 16 -2.71 0.68 -2.69
CA LEU A 16 -1.40 0.78 -2.04
C LEU A 16 -0.27 0.76 -3.09
N LEU A 17 -0.31 -0.18 -4.03
CA LEU A 17 0.70 -0.28 -5.10
C LEU A 17 0.73 0.97 -5.99
N ALA A 18 -0.44 1.44 -6.45
CA ALA A 18 -0.50 2.62 -7.31
C ALA A 18 0.06 3.87 -6.63
N VAL A 19 -0.29 4.07 -5.34
CA VAL A 19 0.21 5.21 -4.56
C VAL A 19 1.70 5.05 -4.24
N ALA A 20 2.13 3.85 -3.87
CA ALA A 20 3.53 3.57 -3.56
C ALA A 20 4.42 3.79 -4.78
N ALA A 21 4.05 3.25 -5.95
CA ALA A 21 4.77 3.45 -7.20
C ALA A 21 4.89 4.93 -7.55
N ASN A 22 3.81 5.70 -7.37
CA ASN A 22 3.83 7.13 -7.63
C ASN A 22 4.74 7.90 -6.66
N GLU A 23 4.74 7.55 -5.37
CA GLU A 23 5.63 8.15 -4.38
C GLU A 23 7.09 7.78 -4.62
N PHE A 24 7.36 6.50 -4.92
CA PHE A 24 8.71 6.03 -5.25
C PHE A 24 9.26 6.70 -6.51
N ALA A 25 8.44 6.91 -7.53
CA ALA A 25 8.84 7.61 -8.75
C ALA A 25 9.11 9.11 -8.52
N ASN A 26 8.34 9.77 -7.65
CA ASN A 26 8.50 11.22 -7.40
C ASN A 26 9.57 11.57 -6.37
N ARG A 27 9.71 10.77 -5.30
CA ARG A 27 10.55 11.08 -4.14
C ARG A 27 11.70 10.09 -3.94
N GLY A 28 11.69 8.97 -4.69
CA GLY A 28 12.61 7.87 -4.48
C GLY A 28 12.20 6.94 -3.33
N PHE A 29 12.80 5.75 -3.32
CA PHE A 29 12.51 4.71 -2.33
C PHE A 29 12.82 5.16 -0.90
N HIS A 30 13.97 5.81 -0.67
CA HIS A 30 14.44 6.18 0.67
C HIS A 30 13.56 7.24 1.33
N GLU A 31 13.16 8.27 0.57
CA GLU A 31 12.38 9.39 1.07
C GLU A 31 10.89 9.03 1.27
N THR A 32 10.40 8.01 0.55
CA THR A 32 9.04 7.52 0.68
C THR A 32 8.84 6.77 2.01
N LYS A 33 7.81 7.17 2.76
CA LYS A 33 7.41 6.55 4.04
C LYS A 33 6.12 5.78 3.88
N VAL A 34 6.03 4.62 4.53
CA VAL A 34 4.80 3.78 4.59
C VAL A 34 3.62 4.61 5.08
N SER A 35 3.79 5.45 6.10
CA SER A 35 2.75 6.35 6.61
C SER A 35 2.18 7.30 5.53
N THR A 36 3.01 7.77 4.59
CA THR A 36 2.56 8.64 3.50
C THR A 36 1.76 7.84 2.47
N ILE A 37 2.24 6.64 2.12
CA ILE A 37 1.57 5.74 1.17
C ILE A 37 0.17 5.39 1.69
N VAL A 38 0.06 4.93 2.94
CA VAL A 38 -1.25 4.54 3.50
C VAL A 38 -2.18 5.74 3.63
N LYS A 39 -1.66 6.90 4.03
CA LYS A 39 -2.44 8.14 4.12
C LYS A 39 -3.02 8.55 2.75
N ARG A 40 -2.23 8.47 1.69
CA ARG A 40 -2.69 8.76 0.31
C ARG A 40 -3.62 7.67 -0.24
N ALA A 41 -3.41 6.41 0.14
CA ALA A 41 -4.29 5.31 -0.25
C ALA A 41 -5.62 5.28 0.53
N GLY A 42 -5.78 6.13 1.56
CA GLY A 42 -6.95 6.14 2.44
C GLY A 42 -7.01 4.94 3.39
N LEU A 43 -5.84 4.39 3.73
CA LEU A 43 -5.66 3.21 4.57
C LEU A 43 -4.83 3.53 5.81
N THR A 44 -4.81 2.59 6.74
CA THR A 44 -4.01 2.69 7.97
C THR A 44 -2.71 1.88 7.85
N GLN A 45 -1.69 2.26 8.62
CA GLN A 45 -0.44 1.50 8.72
C GLN A 45 -0.65 0.01 9.05
N PRO A 46 -1.48 -0.40 10.03
CA PRO A 46 -1.75 -1.81 10.26
C PRO A 46 -2.38 -2.50 9.04
N SER A 47 -3.23 -1.80 8.28
CA SER A 47 -3.79 -2.35 7.03
C SER A 47 -2.71 -2.62 5.98
N PHE A 48 -1.67 -1.79 5.91
CA PHE A 48 -0.54 -2.04 5.02
C PHE A 48 0.18 -3.32 5.37
N TYR A 49 0.50 -3.53 6.65
CA TYR A 49 1.20 -4.73 7.11
C TYR A 49 0.39 -6.03 6.93
N LEU A 50 -0.93 -5.96 6.66
CA LEU A 50 -1.73 -7.11 6.25
C LEU A 50 -1.45 -7.57 4.81
N TYR A 51 -1.02 -6.66 3.93
CA TYR A 51 -0.74 -6.96 2.51
C TYR A 51 0.75 -7.00 2.21
N PHE A 52 1.53 -6.10 2.80
CA PHE A 52 2.95 -5.92 2.55
C PHE A 52 3.69 -5.88 3.89
N PRO A 53 4.56 -6.85 4.19
CA PRO A 53 5.25 -6.90 5.47
C PRO A 53 6.27 -5.76 5.63
N SER A 54 6.66 -5.06 4.55
CA SER A 54 7.65 -3.99 4.57
C SER A 54 7.54 -3.06 3.36
N LYS A 55 8.19 -1.89 3.45
CA LYS A 55 8.34 -0.95 2.32
C LYS A 55 9.04 -1.58 1.12
N ASP A 56 10.01 -2.47 1.38
CA ASP A 56 10.72 -3.20 0.35
C ASP A 56 9.81 -4.19 -0.39
N ALA A 57 8.91 -4.86 0.35
CA ALA A 57 7.97 -5.82 -0.23
C ALA A 57 6.98 -5.17 -1.21
N ILE A 58 6.54 -3.94 -0.96
CA ILE A 58 5.70 -3.20 -1.92
C ILE A 58 6.51 -2.60 -3.08
N TYR A 59 7.83 -2.45 -2.92
CA TYR A 59 8.72 -1.94 -3.96
C TYR A 59 9.14 -3.04 -4.94
N ASN A 60 9.31 -4.27 -4.45
CA ASN A 60 9.67 -5.46 -5.24
C ASN A 60 8.47 -6.17 -5.89
N GLU A 61 7.28 -5.60 -5.84
CA GLU A 61 6.07 -6.11 -6.50
C GLU A 61 5.88 -5.49 -7.89
#